data_AF-A0A434ZCY9-F1
#
_entry.id   AF-A0A434ZCY9-F1
#
_cell.length_a   1.000
_cell.length_b   1.000
_cell.length_c   1.000
_cell.angle_alpha   90.00
_cell.angle_beta   90.00
_cell.angle_gamma   90.00
#
_symmetry.space_group_name_H-M   'P 1'
#
loop_
_entity.id
_entity.type
_entity.pdbx_description
1 polymer ?
#
loop_
_entity_poly.entity_id
_entity_poly.type
_entity_poly.pdbx_seq_one_letter_code
_entity_poly.pdbx_strand_id
1 'polypeptide(L)'
;LWVDDLAGLIAGVQMNVLEFHVWGSLRQQPSLPHRMIFDIDPDEGLGFSDVQQAALDIRGILEALGLQSWPLLSGGKGVHVVVPLVPEADWEEVKGFCQDLAELLARTDPSRFVANMSKARRKGRMFLDYLRNGQGATAICPWSTRARGGASCAVPVTWDELPTFKSANTFDVFAAAARAQQPDAWEGYFDVEQTLTDRIRKAVQ
;
A
#
# COMPACT_ATOMS: atom_id res chain seq x y z
N LEU A 1 0.22 -18.31 10.20
CA LEU A 1 1.65 -18.19 10.57
C LEU A 1 1.88 -16.79 11.12
N TRP A 2 2.66 -16.63 12.18
CA TRP A 2 3.21 -15.34 12.59
C TRP A 2 4.71 -15.51 12.82
N VAL A 3 5.47 -14.43 12.64
CA VAL A 3 6.91 -14.35 12.87
C VAL A 3 7.11 -13.16 13.79
N ASP A 4 7.72 -13.37 14.95
CA ASP A 4 7.86 -12.38 16.02
C ASP A 4 9.32 -12.00 16.32
N ASP A 5 10.29 -12.67 15.69
CA ASP A 5 11.71 -12.38 15.86
C ASP A 5 12.55 -12.59 14.59
N LEU A 6 13.82 -12.21 14.68
CA LEU A 6 14.80 -12.38 13.62
C LEU A 6 15.05 -13.86 13.28
N ALA A 7 15.01 -14.75 14.27
CA ALA A 7 15.22 -16.18 14.05
C ALA A 7 14.13 -16.77 13.16
N GLY A 8 12.87 -16.36 13.34
CA GLY A 8 11.75 -16.75 12.51
C GLY A 8 11.84 -16.21 11.07
N LEU A 9 12.34 -14.99 10.89
CA LEU A 9 12.63 -14.44 9.55
C LEU A 9 13.72 -15.26 8.85
N ILE A 10 14.83 -15.54 9.53
CA ILE A 10 15.94 -16.35 9.00
C ILE A 10 15.48 -17.77 8.69
N ALA A 11 14.68 -18.38 9.56
CA ALA A 11 14.10 -19.70 9.33
C ALA A 11 13.20 -19.72 8.09
N GLY A 12 12.41 -18.67 7.87
CA GLY A 12 11.63 -18.50 6.65
C GLY A 12 12.53 -18.51 5.41
N VAL A 13 13.58 -17.69 5.40
CA VAL A 13 14.53 -17.62 4.27
C VAL A 13 15.24 -18.96 4.06
N GLN A 14 15.67 -19.63 5.12
CA GLN A 14 16.25 -20.98 5.06
C GLN A 14 15.30 -22.00 4.41
N MET A 15 14.00 -21.80 4.55
CA MET A 15 12.94 -22.59 3.94
C MET A 15 12.48 -22.03 2.57
N ASN A 16 13.32 -21.21 1.93
CA ASN A 16 13.11 -20.59 0.62
C ASN A 16 11.99 -19.54 0.56
N VAL A 17 11.62 -18.90 1.68
CA VAL A 17 10.73 -17.74 1.64
C VAL A 17 11.44 -16.58 0.95
N LEU A 18 10.86 -16.12 -0.16
CA LEU A 18 11.35 -14.98 -0.95
C LEU A 18 10.48 -13.72 -0.80
N GLU A 19 9.25 -13.84 -0.30
CA GLU A 19 8.37 -12.70 -0.07
C GLU A 19 7.60 -12.91 1.25
N PHE A 20 7.57 -11.88 2.10
CA PHE A 20 6.71 -11.82 3.26
C PHE A 20 5.51 -10.94 2.97
N HIS A 21 4.32 -11.53 3.03
CA HIS A 21 3.06 -10.80 2.91
C HIS A 21 2.32 -10.84 4.24
N VAL A 22 1.88 -9.68 4.69
CA VAL A 22 1.31 -9.45 6.02
C VAL A 22 -0.15 -9.04 5.93
N TRP A 23 -0.95 -9.48 6.90
CA TRP A 23 -2.35 -9.09 7.04
C TRP A 23 -2.49 -7.60 7.35
N GLY A 24 -3.68 -7.04 7.11
CA GLY A 24 -4.07 -5.70 7.57
C GLY A 24 -4.37 -5.59 9.08
N SER A 25 -4.26 -6.67 9.86
CA SER A 25 -4.58 -6.71 11.30
C SER A 25 -3.42 -7.26 12.12
N LEU A 26 -3.47 -7.01 13.43
CA LEU A 26 -2.53 -7.56 14.41
C LEU A 26 -2.99 -8.96 14.84
N ARG A 27 -2.04 -9.81 15.25
CA ARG A 27 -2.33 -11.18 15.73
C ARG A 27 -3.32 -11.18 16.89
N GLN A 28 -3.24 -10.20 17.78
CA GLN A 28 -4.08 -10.07 18.97
C GLN A 28 -5.52 -9.66 18.65
N GLN A 29 -5.73 -8.99 17.50
CA GLN A 29 -7.03 -8.46 17.08
C GLN A 29 -7.26 -8.74 15.58
N PRO A 30 -7.36 -10.01 15.16
CA PRO A 30 -7.36 -10.38 13.74
C PRO A 30 -8.61 -9.90 12.97
N SER A 31 -9.69 -9.59 13.68
CA SER A 31 -10.96 -9.08 13.12
C SER A 31 -10.99 -7.57 12.90
N LEU A 32 -10.01 -6.83 13.44
CA LEU A 32 -9.96 -5.37 13.40
C LEU A 32 -8.67 -4.93 12.69
N PRO A 33 -8.76 -4.35 11.48
CA PRO A 33 -7.59 -3.84 10.78
C PRO A 33 -6.89 -2.72 11.55
N HIS A 34 -5.56 -2.76 11.57
CA HIS A 34 -4.71 -1.69 12.09
C HIS A 34 -4.12 -0.82 10.98
N ARG A 35 -4.48 -1.11 9.72
CA ARG A 35 -4.08 -0.34 8.55
C ARG A 35 -4.96 -0.66 7.35
N MET A 36 -5.01 0.27 6.40
CA MET A 36 -5.54 0.05 5.06
C MET A 36 -4.51 0.41 4.00
N ILE A 37 -4.68 -0.16 2.81
CA ILE A 37 -3.72 -0.11 1.72
C ILE A 37 -4.46 0.17 0.41
N PHE A 38 -3.99 1.17 -0.33
CA PHE A 38 -4.33 1.34 -1.74
C PHE A 38 -3.15 0.83 -2.57
N ASP A 39 -3.34 -0.29 -3.26
CA ASP A 39 -2.34 -0.89 -4.15
C ASP A 39 -2.54 -0.33 -5.58
N ILE A 40 -1.55 0.43 -6.05
CA ILE A 40 -1.62 1.18 -7.30
C ILE A 40 -0.63 0.54 -8.27
N ASP A 41 -1.15 -0.23 -9.21
CA ASP A 41 -0.36 -0.85 -10.29
C ASP A 41 -0.72 -0.23 -11.65
N PRO A 42 0.27 -0.02 -12.55
CA PRO A 42 0.00 0.48 -13.89
C PRO A 42 -0.63 -0.61 -14.76
N ASP A 43 -1.66 -0.26 -15.55
CA ASP A 43 -2.14 -1.10 -16.64
C ASP A 43 -1.20 -1.04 -17.85
N GLU A 44 -1.41 -1.92 -18.83
CA GLU A 44 -0.67 -1.91 -20.10
C GLU A 44 -0.78 -0.53 -20.78
N GLY A 45 0.37 0.13 -20.96
CA GLY A 45 0.48 1.45 -21.58
C GLY A 45 0.64 2.62 -20.62
N LEU A 46 0.56 2.40 -19.30
CA LEU A 46 0.83 3.43 -18.29
C LEU A 46 2.25 3.32 -17.73
N GLY A 47 2.85 4.48 -17.47
CA GLY A 47 4.18 4.60 -16.91
C GLY A 47 4.17 4.68 -15.38
N PHE A 48 5.34 4.61 -14.77
CA PHE A 48 5.49 4.78 -13.32
C PHE A 48 5.14 6.20 -12.85
N SER A 49 5.30 7.22 -13.71
CA SER A 49 4.85 8.59 -13.42
C SER A 49 3.34 8.68 -13.20
N ASP A 50 2.54 7.88 -13.92
CA ASP A 50 1.09 7.83 -13.73
C ASP A 50 0.76 7.25 -12.35
N VAL A 51 1.49 6.19 -11.94
CA VAL A 51 1.37 5.56 -10.61
C VAL A 51 1.74 6.55 -9.51
N GLN A 52 2.84 7.29 -9.66
CA GLN A 52 3.26 8.32 -8.71
C GLN A 52 2.18 9.40 -8.57
N GLN A 53 1.63 9.87 -9.69
CA GLN A 53 0.56 10.87 -9.65
C GLN A 53 -0.71 10.33 -8.97
N ALA A 54 -1.11 9.08 -9.24
CA ALA A 54 -2.24 8.46 -8.54
C ALA A 54 -2.00 8.33 -7.04
N ALA A 55 -0.79 7.98 -6.62
CA ALA A 55 -0.44 7.90 -5.20
C ALA A 55 -0.56 9.27 -4.52
N LEU A 56 -0.13 10.34 -5.20
CA LEU A 56 -0.26 11.73 -4.72
C LEU A 56 -1.73 12.20 -4.70
N ASP A 57 -2.53 11.82 -5.69
CA ASP A 57 -3.97 12.14 -5.72
C ASP A 57 -4.70 11.48 -4.53
N ILE A 58 -4.40 10.21 -4.25
CA ILE A 58 -4.94 9.49 -3.09
C ILE A 58 -4.47 10.13 -1.78
N ARG A 59 -3.17 10.45 -1.67
CA ARG A 59 -2.62 11.16 -0.51
C ARG A 59 -3.39 12.46 -0.24
N GLY A 60 -3.62 13.27 -1.27
CA GLY A 60 -4.33 14.55 -1.13
C GLY A 60 -5.76 14.38 -0.63
N ILE A 61 -6.48 13.35 -1.09
CA ILE A 61 -7.82 13.03 -0.59
C ILE A 61 -7.75 12.61 0.89
N LEU A 62 -6.82 11.71 1.24
CA LEU A 62 -6.65 11.25 2.62
C LEU A 62 -6.28 12.42 3.56
N GLU A 63 -5.36 13.29 3.17
CA GLU A 63 -4.99 14.48 3.93
C GLU A 63 -6.17 15.43 4.13
N ALA A 64 -6.99 15.65 3.10
CA ALA A 64 -8.21 16.46 3.20
C ALA A 64 -9.25 15.85 4.16
N LEU A 65 -9.22 14.53 4.34
CA LEU A 65 -10.05 13.80 5.32
C LEU A 65 -9.41 13.74 6.72
N GLY A 66 -8.20 14.27 6.89
CA GLY A 66 -7.44 14.22 8.15
C GLY A 66 -6.76 12.88 8.41
N LEU A 67 -6.55 12.06 7.38
CA LEU A 67 -5.85 10.79 7.45
C LEU A 67 -4.42 10.91 6.92
N GLN A 68 -3.44 10.61 7.77
CA GLN A 68 -2.04 10.52 7.38
C GLN A 68 -1.77 9.20 6.66
N SER A 69 -0.89 9.23 5.66
CA SER A 69 -0.57 8.07 4.85
C SER A 69 0.92 8.04 4.50
N TRP A 70 1.43 6.86 4.12
CA TRP A 70 2.83 6.65 3.80
C TRP A 70 2.98 5.85 2.50
N PRO A 71 3.92 6.22 1.61
CA PRO A 71 4.14 5.51 0.36
C PRO A 71 5.17 4.38 0.53
N LEU A 72 4.89 3.25 -0.10
CA LEU A 72 5.80 2.11 -0.22
C LEU A 72 6.03 1.83 -1.70
N LEU A 73 7.28 1.91 -2.16
CA LEU A 73 7.63 1.31 -3.45
C LEU A 73 7.43 -0.19 -3.33
N SER A 74 6.61 -0.82 -4.16
CA SER A 74 6.24 -2.24 -3.98
C SER A 74 7.38 -3.22 -4.29
N GLY A 75 8.49 -2.77 -4.89
CA GLY A 75 9.49 -3.62 -5.51
C GLY A 75 9.02 -4.26 -6.82
N GLY A 76 7.77 -4.03 -7.23
CA GLY A 76 7.16 -4.52 -8.46
C GLY A 76 7.03 -3.42 -9.50
N LYS A 77 5.79 -3.14 -9.92
CA LYS A 77 5.48 -2.06 -10.87
C LYS A 77 4.80 -0.86 -10.19
N GLY A 78 4.18 -1.09 -9.04
CA GLY A 78 3.32 -0.14 -8.37
C GLY A 78 3.84 0.47 -7.08
N VAL A 79 3.00 1.33 -6.49
CA VAL A 79 3.18 1.96 -5.18
C VAL A 79 2.02 1.53 -4.30
N HIS A 80 2.29 1.22 -3.03
CA HIS A 80 1.23 1.14 -2.03
C HIS A 80 1.14 2.46 -1.28
N VAL A 81 -0.08 2.97 -1.09
CA VAL A 81 -0.37 4.03 -0.12
C VAL A 81 -0.94 3.38 1.12
N VAL A 82 -0.23 3.47 2.24
CA VAL A 82 -0.55 2.78 3.49
C VAL A 82 -1.02 3.77 4.53
N VAL A 83 -2.14 3.46 5.18
CA VAL A 83 -2.77 4.31 6.19
C VAL A 83 -2.88 3.50 7.49
N PRO A 84 -2.10 3.81 8.54
CA PRO A 84 -2.26 3.17 9.85
C PRO A 84 -3.61 3.58 10.45
N LEU A 85 -4.21 2.68 11.22
CA LEU A 85 -5.50 2.89 11.87
C LEU A 85 -5.43 2.35 13.31
N VAL A 86 -6.13 3.02 14.22
CA VAL A 86 -6.49 2.38 15.49
C VAL A 86 -7.48 1.24 15.18
N PRO A 87 -7.28 0.01 15.70
CA PRO A 87 -8.15 -1.14 15.42
C PRO A 87 -9.55 -1.01 16.05
N GLU A 88 -10.42 -0.21 15.44
CA GLU A 88 -11.80 -0.01 15.87
C GLU A 88 -12.82 -0.39 14.79
N ALA A 89 -12.54 -0.01 13.53
CA ALA A 89 -13.38 -0.36 12.39
C ALA A 89 -13.16 -1.83 11.98
N ASP A 90 -14.20 -2.51 11.51
CA ASP A 90 -14.08 -3.88 11.01
C ASP A 90 -13.60 -3.95 9.56
N TRP A 91 -13.39 -5.17 9.06
CA TRP A 91 -12.93 -5.41 7.68
C TRP A 91 -13.89 -4.86 6.61
N GLU A 92 -15.20 -4.95 6.82
CA GLU A 92 -16.17 -4.46 5.85
C GLU A 92 -16.20 -2.93 5.83
N GLU A 93 -16.08 -2.30 6.99
CA GLU A 93 -16.01 -0.84 7.11
C GLU A 93 -14.75 -0.27 6.43
N VAL A 94 -13.59 -0.89 6.68
CA VAL A 94 -12.31 -0.47 6.08
C VAL A 94 -12.31 -0.72 4.57
N LYS A 95 -12.73 -1.91 4.14
CA LYS A 95 -12.81 -2.25 2.70
C LYS A 95 -13.82 -1.37 1.97
N GLY A 96 -14.98 -1.12 2.59
CA GLY A 96 -16.03 -0.26 2.04
C GLY A 96 -15.52 1.16 1.82
N PHE A 97 -14.81 1.74 2.79
CA PHE A 97 -14.18 3.04 2.60
C PHE A 97 -13.16 3.06 1.45
N CYS A 98 -12.29 2.05 1.36
CA CYS A 98 -11.33 1.99 0.26
C CYS A 98 -12.03 1.85 -1.11
N GLN A 99 -13.13 1.11 -1.17
CA GLN A 99 -13.95 1.00 -2.38
C GLN A 99 -14.60 2.34 -2.73
N ASP A 100 -15.27 2.99 -1.78
CA ASP A 100 -15.95 4.28 -1.98
C ASP A 100 -14.95 5.36 -2.46
N LEU A 101 -13.75 5.42 -1.87
CA LEU A 101 -12.68 6.33 -2.31
C LEU A 101 -12.22 6.01 -3.74
N ALA A 102 -12.04 4.74 -4.09
CA ALA A 102 -11.67 4.34 -5.44
C ALA A 102 -12.76 4.69 -6.47
N GLU A 103 -14.04 4.55 -6.09
CA GLU A 103 -15.19 4.96 -6.91
C GLU A 103 -15.26 6.48 -7.06
N LEU A 104 -15.02 7.25 -5.99
CA LEU A 104 -14.94 8.70 -6.03
C LEU A 104 -13.88 9.19 -7.03
N LEU A 105 -12.68 8.60 -6.99
CA LEU A 105 -11.61 8.92 -7.94
C LEU A 105 -12.01 8.59 -9.38
N ALA A 106 -12.63 7.42 -9.59
CA ALA A 106 -13.12 7.03 -10.91
C ALA A 106 -14.27 7.92 -11.43
N ARG A 107 -15.07 8.52 -10.54
CA ARG A 107 -16.11 9.51 -10.91
C ARG A 107 -15.52 10.89 -11.21
N THR A 108 -14.53 11.30 -10.43
CA THR A 108 -13.92 12.63 -10.51
C THR A 108 -12.97 12.75 -11.71
N ASP A 109 -12.20 11.69 -12.00
CA ASP A 109 -11.30 11.62 -13.14
C ASP A 109 -11.45 10.27 -13.88
N PRO A 110 -12.57 10.07 -14.61
CA PRO A 110 -12.86 8.83 -15.33
C PRO A 110 -11.91 8.56 -16.50
N SER A 111 -11.12 9.57 -16.90
CA SER A 111 -10.11 9.47 -17.95
C SER A 111 -8.87 8.73 -17.46
N ARG A 112 -8.52 8.87 -16.17
CA ARG A 112 -7.34 8.24 -15.57
C ARG A 112 -7.66 7.05 -14.68
N PHE A 113 -8.84 6.97 -14.07
CA PHE A 113 -9.18 5.93 -13.09
C PHE A 113 -10.36 5.05 -13.50
N VAL A 114 -10.36 3.82 -12.98
CA VAL A 114 -11.50 2.90 -13.07
C VAL A 114 -11.64 2.11 -11.77
N ALA A 115 -12.84 2.05 -11.22
CA ALA A 115 -13.13 1.27 -10.00
C ALA A 115 -13.61 -0.17 -10.29
N ASN A 116 -13.98 -0.47 -11.55
CA ASN A 116 -14.49 -1.80 -11.93
C ASN A 116 -13.36 -2.80 -12.21
N MET A 117 -13.53 -4.02 -11.67
CA MET A 117 -12.62 -5.14 -11.78
C MET A 117 -12.34 -5.65 -13.21
N SER A 118 -13.24 -5.46 -14.18
CA SER A 118 -13.06 -6.09 -15.50
C SER A 118 -11.82 -5.53 -16.23
N LYS A 119 -10.79 -6.37 -16.46
CA LYS A 119 -9.56 -6.01 -17.19
C LYS A 119 -9.84 -5.33 -18.54
N ALA A 120 -10.88 -5.76 -19.26
CA ALA A 120 -11.27 -5.14 -20.54
C ALA A 120 -11.63 -3.64 -20.43
N ARG A 121 -12.05 -3.18 -19.25
CA ARG A 121 -12.36 -1.75 -18.99
C ARG A 121 -11.15 -0.99 -18.46
N ARG A 122 -10.01 -1.63 -18.20
CA ARG A 122 -8.83 -0.98 -17.62
C ARG A 122 -7.92 -0.33 -18.66
N LYS A 123 -8.00 -0.74 -19.93
CA LYS A 123 -7.07 -0.29 -20.98
C LYS A 123 -6.85 1.23 -20.97
N GLY A 124 -5.63 1.65 -20.65
CA GLY A 124 -5.23 3.07 -20.59
C GLY A 124 -5.66 3.82 -19.33
N ARG A 125 -6.13 3.13 -18.28
CA ARG A 125 -6.58 3.70 -17.00
C ARG A 125 -6.01 2.91 -15.82
N MET A 126 -5.87 3.58 -14.69
CA MET A 126 -5.41 3.00 -13.44
C MET A 126 -6.58 2.35 -12.70
N PHE A 127 -6.38 1.11 -12.28
CA PHE A 127 -7.25 0.44 -11.33
C PHE A 127 -6.65 0.57 -9.94
N LEU A 128 -7.41 1.14 -9.01
CA LEU A 128 -7.03 1.22 -7.61
C LEU A 128 -7.45 -0.08 -6.92
N ASP A 129 -6.48 -0.92 -6.57
CA ASP A 129 -6.77 -2.21 -5.96
C ASP A 129 -7.03 -2.04 -4.45
N TYR A 130 -8.30 -1.94 -4.11
CA TYR A 130 -8.80 -1.91 -2.72
C TYR A 130 -8.96 -3.31 -2.12
N LEU A 131 -8.75 -4.40 -2.88
CA LEU A 131 -9.03 -5.77 -2.42
C LEU A 131 -8.02 -6.27 -1.38
N ARG A 132 -6.91 -5.55 -1.20
CA ARG A 132 -5.94 -5.79 -0.12
C ARG A 132 -6.53 -5.61 1.29
N ASN A 133 -7.70 -4.99 1.39
CA ASN A 133 -8.35 -4.62 2.65
C ASN A 133 -9.47 -5.58 3.07
N GLY A 134 -9.57 -6.77 2.46
CA GLY A 134 -10.50 -7.80 2.91
C GLY A 134 -9.90 -8.70 4.00
N GLN A 135 -10.75 -9.34 4.81
CA GLN A 135 -10.30 -10.35 5.77
C GLN A 135 -9.50 -11.46 5.06
N GLY A 136 -8.32 -11.76 5.58
CA GLY A 136 -7.43 -12.76 5.00
C GLY A 136 -6.60 -12.28 3.80
N ALA A 137 -6.87 -11.09 3.27
CA ALA A 137 -6.02 -10.49 2.26
C ALA A 137 -4.69 -10.04 2.86
N THR A 138 -3.66 -10.05 2.02
CA THR A 138 -2.30 -9.69 2.40
C THR A 138 -1.69 -8.72 1.41
N ALA A 139 -0.74 -7.93 1.90
CA ALA A 139 0.11 -7.06 1.09
C ALA A 139 1.58 -7.30 1.43
N ILE A 140 2.47 -6.97 0.49
CA ILE A 140 3.91 -7.09 0.68
C ILE A 140 4.34 -6.32 1.94
N CYS A 141 5.15 -6.96 2.78
CA CYS A 141 5.72 -6.32 3.95
C CYS A 141 6.74 -5.26 3.52
N PRO A 142 6.77 -4.07 4.16
CA PRO A 142 7.93 -3.19 4.07
C PRO A 142 9.23 -3.97 4.29
N TRP A 143 10.23 -3.68 3.47
CA TRP A 143 11.54 -4.34 3.42
C TRP A 143 11.58 -5.79 2.92
N SER A 144 10.43 -6.39 2.56
CA SER A 144 10.43 -7.72 1.95
C SER A 144 11.01 -7.69 0.53
N THR A 145 11.78 -8.71 0.20
CA THR A 145 12.18 -9.02 -1.19
C THR A 145 10.97 -9.38 -2.05
N ARG A 146 11.17 -9.31 -3.37
CA ARG A 146 10.26 -9.75 -4.42
C ARG A 146 10.89 -10.90 -5.19
N ALA A 147 10.11 -11.94 -5.46
CA ALA A 147 10.52 -13.10 -6.26
C ALA A 147 10.50 -12.76 -7.77
N ARG A 148 11.30 -11.76 -8.15
CA ARG A 148 11.43 -11.23 -9.51
C ARG A 148 12.91 -11.12 -9.89
N GLY A 149 13.18 -11.08 -11.20
CA GLY A 149 14.53 -10.81 -11.69
C GLY A 149 15.08 -9.52 -11.08
N GLY A 150 16.30 -9.58 -10.55
CA GLY A 150 16.95 -8.46 -9.85
C GLY A 150 16.74 -8.41 -8.34
N ALA A 151 15.93 -9.30 -7.75
CA ALA A 151 15.71 -9.39 -6.30
C ALA A 151 15.36 -8.03 -5.66
N SER A 152 14.44 -7.31 -6.30
CA SER A 152 13.96 -6.02 -5.82
C SER A 152 13.25 -6.14 -4.48
N CYS A 153 13.21 -5.06 -3.72
CA CYS A 153 12.58 -5.01 -2.41
C CYS A 153 11.43 -4.00 -2.38
N ALA A 154 10.44 -4.25 -1.54
CA ALA A 154 9.48 -3.24 -1.16
C ALA A 154 10.15 -2.28 -0.17
N VAL A 155 10.24 -0.98 -0.50
CA VAL A 155 11.04 -0.02 0.28
C VAL A 155 10.20 1.19 0.68
N PRO A 156 10.11 1.49 1.99
CA PRO A 156 9.56 2.73 2.51
C PRO A 156 10.27 3.95 1.93
N VAL A 157 9.51 4.92 1.46
CA VAL A 157 10.03 6.21 0.98
C VAL A 157 9.20 7.34 1.57
N THR A 158 9.76 8.55 1.58
CA THR A 158 8.98 9.73 1.93
C THR A 158 8.13 10.16 0.74
N TRP A 159 7.09 10.95 1.00
CA TRP A 159 6.32 11.54 -0.09
C TRP A 159 7.11 12.54 -0.94
N ASP A 160 8.11 13.21 -0.36
CA ASP A 160 8.95 14.16 -1.10
C ASP A 160 9.95 13.45 -2.01
N GLU A 161 10.40 12.26 -1.62
CA GLU A 161 11.27 11.43 -2.45
C GLU A 161 10.49 10.71 -3.56
N LEU A 162 9.22 10.37 -3.34
CA LEU A 162 8.44 9.54 -4.25
C LEU A 162 8.53 10.00 -5.72
N PRO A 163 8.36 11.30 -6.06
CA PRO A 163 8.44 11.78 -7.45
C PRO A 163 9.82 11.65 -8.11
N THR A 164 10.88 11.45 -7.32
CA THR A 164 12.26 11.38 -7.84
C THR A 164 12.62 10.01 -8.40
N PHE A 165 11.86 8.97 -8.06
CA PHE A 165 12.10 7.61 -8.52
C PHE A 165 11.61 7.39 -9.96
N LYS A 166 12.33 6.55 -10.71
CA LYS A 166 11.96 6.18 -12.09
C LYS A 166 11.16 4.88 -12.17
N SER A 167 11.19 4.06 -11.13
CA SER A 167 10.44 2.80 -11.05
C SER A 167 10.19 2.34 -9.62
N ALA A 168 9.17 1.51 -9.44
CA ALA A 168 8.82 0.87 -8.17
C ALA A 168 9.83 -0.19 -7.69
N ASN A 169 10.73 -0.66 -8.56
CA ASN A 169 11.71 -1.70 -8.28
C ASN A 169 13.15 -1.15 -8.24
N THR A 170 13.31 0.10 -7.82
CA THR A 170 14.61 0.81 -7.78
C THR A 170 15.63 0.11 -6.87
N PHE A 171 15.18 -0.50 -5.77
CA PHE A 171 16.06 -1.07 -4.76
C PHE A 171 16.15 -2.59 -4.91
N ASP A 172 17.34 -3.11 -5.21
CA ASP A 172 17.67 -4.52 -4.95
C ASP A 172 17.93 -4.75 -3.45
N VAL A 173 18.23 -5.99 -3.07
CA VAL A 173 18.48 -6.36 -1.67
C VAL A 173 19.65 -5.58 -1.04
N PHE A 174 20.69 -5.24 -1.80
CA PHE A 174 21.85 -4.52 -1.27
C PHE A 174 21.55 -3.04 -1.09
N ALA A 175 20.90 -2.42 -2.08
CA ALA A 175 20.47 -1.03 -2.03
C ALA A 175 19.41 -0.82 -0.94
N ALA A 176 18.48 -1.77 -0.75
CA ALA A 176 17.50 -1.74 0.33
C ALA A 176 18.19 -1.81 1.70
N ALA A 177 19.17 -2.70 1.87
CA ALA A 177 19.95 -2.79 3.12
C ALA A 177 20.71 -1.49 3.43
N ALA A 178 21.31 -0.85 2.42
CA ALA A 178 21.97 0.45 2.57
C ALA A 178 20.96 1.56 2.92
N ARG A 179 19.77 1.55 2.30
CA ARG A 179 18.69 2.50 2.59
C ARG A 179 18.16 2.35 4.01
N ALA A 180 18.07 1.14 4.55
CA ALA A 180 17.64 0.89 5.92
C ALA A 180 18.59 1.46 7.00
N GLN A 181 19.81 1.89 6.63
CA GLN A 181 20.74 2.59 7.53
C GLN A 181 20.56 4.11 7.53
N GLN A 182 19.69 4.65 6.67
CA GLN A 182 19.35 6.08 6.61
C GLN A 182 18.20 6.40 7.58
N PRO A 183 17.88 7.69 7.81
CA PRO A 183 16.70 8.07 8.59
C PRO A 183 15.42 7.37 8.10
N ASP A 184 14.54 7.05 9.04
CA ASP A 184 13.31 6.33 8.74
C ASP A 184 12.39 7.16 7.84
N ALA A 185 12.10 6.62 6.65
CA ALA A 185 11.22 7.26 5.68
C ALA A 185 9.75 7.24 6.13
N TRP A 186 9.41 6.35 7.06
CA TRP A 186 8.09 6.22 7.68
C TRP A 186 8.08 6.69 9.14
N GLU A 187 8.87 7.73 9.43
CA GLU A 187 8.80 8.43 10.72
C GLU A 187 7.34 8.76 11.10
N GLY A 188 6.98 8.47 12.35
CA GLY A 188 5.64 8.68 12.89
C GLY A 188 4.60 7.61 12.55
N TYR A 189 4.87 6.64 11.65
CA TYR A 189 3.88 5.63 11.24
C TYR A 189 3.26 4.86 12.42
N PHE A 190 4.07 4.53 13.43
CA PHE A 190 3.62 3.79 14.61
C PHE A 190 3.06 4.67 15.74
N ASP A 191 3.19 6.00 15.61
CA ASP A 191 2.82 6.96 16.65
C ASP A 191 1.45 7.62 16.37
N VAL A 192 0.96 7.54 15.13
CA VAL A 192 -0.31 8.15 14.73
C VAL A 192 -1.50 7.32 15.18
N GLU A 193 -2.38 7.96 15.93
CA GLU A 193 -3.68 7.44 16.33
C GLU A 193 -4.77 8.09 15.48
N GLN A 194 -5.26 7.38 14.46
CA GLN A 194 -6.34 7.85 13.59
C GLN A 194 -7.39 6.76 13.37
N THR A 195 -8.65 7.15 13.36
CA THR A 195 -9.82 6.25 13.32
C THR A 195 -10.70 6.54 12.12
N LEU A 196 -11.31 5.50 11.56
CA LEU A 196 -12.22 5.64 10.43
C LEU A 196 -13.64 5.99 10.90
N THR A 197 -13.83 7.25 11.31
CA THR A 197 -15.14 7.73 11.83
C THR A 197 -16.24 7.69 10.76
N ASP A 198 -17.50 7.64 11.20
CA ASP A 198 -18.66 7.76 10.30
C ASP A 198 -18.62 8.99 9.39
N ARG A 199 -18.11 10.11 9.91
CA ARG A 199 -17.96 11.35 9.15
C ARG A 199 -16.98 11.17 8.00
N ILE A 200 -15.84 10.52 8.26
CA ILE A 200 -14.81 10.25 7.25
C ILE A 200 -15.36 9.28 6.20
N ARG A 201 -16.04 8.22 6.62
CA ARG A 201 -16.63 7.23 5.69
C ARG A 201 -17.66 7.85 4.76
N LYS A 202 -18.57 8.67 5.29
CA LYS A 202 -19.60 9.35 4.49
C LYS A 202 -19.05 10.41 3.54
N ALA A 203 -17.84 10.91 3.75
CA ALA A 203 -17.24 11.95 2.92
C ALA A 203 -16.79 11.45 1.54
N VAL A 204 -16.65 10.12 1.36
CA VAL A 204 -16.22 9.50 0.09
C VAL A 204 -17.33 8.78 -0.67
N GLN A 205 -18.54 8.74 -0.10
CA GLN A 205 -19.72 8.08 -0.69
C GLN A 205 -20.32 8.88 -1.84
#